data_AF-A0A6L7YMG4-F1
#
_entry.id   AF-A0A6L7YMG4-F1
#
_cell.length_a   1.000
_cell.length_b   1.000
_cell.length_c   1.000
_cell.angle_alpha   90.00
_cell.angle_beta   90.00
_cell.angle_gamma   90.00
#
_symmetry.space_group_name_H-M   'P 1'
#
loop_
_entity.id
_entity.type
_entity.pdbx_description
1 polymer ?
#
loop_
_entity_poly.entity_id
_entity_poly.type
_entity_poly.pdbx_seq_one_letter_code
_entity_poly.pdbx_strand_id
1 'polypeptide(L)' 'MNEQIEEILRGSYDLNVHAAPDGSRKRRMDALEVARCAYEAEMGGFVLNSSDY' A
#
# COMPACT_ATOMS: atom_id res chain seq x y z
N MET A 1 10.29 -0.47 16.48
CA MET A 1 10.14 0.11 15.13
C MET A 1 10.98 1.38 15.06
N ASN A 2 11.31 1.91 13.87
CA ASN A 2 12.08 3.15 13.76
C ASN A 2 11.11 4.35 13.76
N GLU A 3 11.19 5.19 14.79
CA GLU A 3 10.30 6.35 14.99
C GLU A 3 10.32 7.31 13.79
N GLN A 4 11.48 7.50 13.15
CA GLN A 4 11.58 8.37 11.97
C GLN A 4 10.78 7.84 10.78
N ILE A 5 10.70 6.50 10.63
CA ILE A 5 9.92 5.88 9.55
C ILE A 5 8.44 6.03 9.84
N GLU A 6 8.02 5.84 11.09
CA GLU A 6 6.62 6.00 11.50
C GLU A 6 6.13 7.44 11.26
N GLU A 7 6.94 8.45 11.59
CA GLU A 7 6.60 9.84 11.33
C GLU A 7 6.47 10.18 9.84
N ILE A 8 7.30 9.57 8.99
CA ILE A 8 7.20 9.74 7.53
C ILE A 8 5.92 9.11 6.99
N LEU A 9 5.54 7.94 7.49
CA LEU A 9 4.37 7.20 7.02
C LEU A 9 3.07 7.83 7.50
N ARG A 10 3.03 8.36 8.73
CA ARG A 10 1.82 8.92 9.33
C ARG A 10 1.25 10.07 8.48
N GLY A 11 0.03 9.90 8.00
CA GLY A 11 -0.67 10.85 7.13
C GLY A 11 -0.20 10.88 5.67
N SER A 12 0.77 10.06 5.29
CA SER A 12 1.30 10.01 3.91
C SER A 12 0.38 9.27 2.94
N TYR A 13 0.64 9.44 1.63
CA TYR A 13 -0.03 8.71 0.56
C TYR A 13 1.00 7.99 -0.31
N ASP A 14 0.80 6.69 -0.56
CA ASP A 14 1.58 5.94 -1.54
C ASP A 14 0.83 5.87 -2.88
N LEU A 15 1.46 6.38 -3.93
CA LEU A 15 0.87 6.47 -5.27
C LEU A 15 1.25 5.31 -6.19
N ASN A 16 2.01 4.33 -5.69
CA ASN A 16 2.54 3.25 -6.51
C ASN A 16 2.37 1.86 -5.86
N VAL A 17 1.13 1.56 -5.44
CA VAL A 17 0.78 0.28 -4.85
C VAL A 17 0.20 -0.66 -5.90
N HIS A 18 0.64 -1.92 -5.89
CA HIS A 18 0.04 -3.00 -6.69
C HIS A 18 -0.42 -4.15 -5.80
N ALA A 19 -1.69 -4.49 -5.87
CA ALA A 19 -2.32 -5.54 -5.07
C ALA A 19 -3.19 -6.45 -5.94
N ALA A 20 -3.51 -7.64 -5.43
CA ALA A 20 -4.49 -8.52 -6.05
C ALA A 20 -5.92 -7.93 -5.88
N PRO A 21 -6.87 -8.25 -6.79
CA PRO A 21 -6.67 -9.04 -8.00
C PRO A 21 -5.86 -8.27 -9.06
N ASP A 22 -4.98 -9.00 -9.75
CA ASP A 22 -4.19 -8.50 -10.87
C ASP A 22 -4.25 -9.55 -11.98
N GLY A 23 -4.56 -9.10 -13.21
CA GLY A 23 -4.83 -9.96 -14.35
C GLY A 23 -3.59 -10.54 -15.01
N SER A 24 -2.42 -9.93 -14.84
CA SER A 24 -1.18 -10.33 -15.51
C SER A 24 -0.22 -11.07 -14.57
N ARG A 25 -0.27 -10.78 -13.26
CA ARG A 25 0.69 -11.29 -12.28
C ARG A 25 0.02 -11.66 -10.97
N LYS A 26 0.48 -12.74 -10.35
CA LYS A 26 0.08 -13.07 -8.97
C LYS A 26 0.74 -12.07 -8.01
N ARG A 27 -0.06 -11.28 -7.29
CA ARG A 27 0.42 -10.37 -6.24
C ARG A 27 0.55 -11.09 -4.90
N ARG A 28 1.40 -10.54 -4.02
CA ARG A 28 1.64 -11.09 -2.67
C ARG A 28 0.52 -10.79 -1.69
N MET A 29 -0.16 -9.66 -1.90
CA MET A 29 -1.23 -9.16 -1.04
C MET A 29 -2.41 -8.73 -1.90
N ASP A 30 -3.61 -8.85 -1.36
CA ASP A 30 -4.81 -8.26 -1.93
C ASP A 30 -5.05 -6.82 -1.44
N ALA A 31 -6.02 -6.13 -2.07
CA ALA A 31 -6.35 -4.76 -1.74
C ALA A 31 -6.77 -4.54 -0.27
N LEU A 32 -7.38 -5.55 0.38
CA LEU A 32 -7.80 -5.45 1.78
C LEU A 32 -6.62 -5.61 2.73
N GLU A 33 -5.70 -6.53 2.42
CA GLU A 33 -4.46 -6.68 3.16
C GLU A 33 -3.60 -5.41 3.09
N VAL A 34 -3.51 -4.77 1.93
CA VAL A 34 -2.80 -3.49 1.80
C VAL A 34 -3.52 -2.37 2.55
N ALA A 35 -4.85 -2.31 2.49
CA ALA A 35 -5.62 -1.34 3.26
C ALA A 35 -5.40 -1.49 4.78
N ARG A 36 -5.34 -2.73 5.26
CA ARG A 36 -5.01 -3.01 6.67
C ARG A 36 -3.62 -2.50 7.02
N CYS A 37 -2.61 -2.74 6.19
CA CYS A 37 -1.25 -2.24 6.44
C CYS A 37 -1.18 -0.71 6.44
N ALA A 38 -1.86 -0.04 5.51
CA ALA A 38 -1.91 1.41 5.47
C ALA A 38 -2.57 2.00 6.72
N TYR A 39 -3.66 1.37 7.20
CA TYR A 39 -4.32 1.76 8.44
C TYR A 39 -3.44 1.54 9.68
N GLU A 40 -2.79 0.38 9.80
CA GLU A 40 -1.88 0.04 10.91
C GLU A 40 -0.65 0.97 10.95
N ALA A 41 -0.25 1.54 9.81
CA ALA A 41 0.83 2.51 9.70
C ALA A 41 0.38 3.98 9.82
N GLU A 42 -0.90 4.23 10.15
CA GLU A 42 -1.50 5.56 10.25
C GLU A 42 -1.35 6.42 8.97
N MET A 43 -1.29 5.78 7.80
CA MET A 43 -1.21 6.47 6.52
C MET A 43 -2.54 7.17 6.18
N GLY A 44 -2.46 8.22 5.38
CA GLY A 44 -3.65 8.90 4.84
C GLY A 44 -4.34 8.09 3.74
N GLY A 45 -3.60 7.27 3.00
CA GLY A 45 -4.15 6.36 2.01
C GLY A 45 -3.13 5.88 0.98
N PHE A 46 -3.63 5.31 -0.11
CA PHE A 46 -2.81 4.86 -1.23
C PHE A 46 -3.65 4.76 -2.51
N VAL A 47 -2.98 4.66 -3.65
CA VAL A 47 -3.59 4.45 -4.97
C VAL A 47 -3.19 3.07 -5.50
N LEU A 48 -4.18 2.29 -5.90
CA LEU A 48 -3.97 0.99 -6.57
C LEU A 48 -3.72 1.21 -8.06
N ASN A 49 -2.56 0.74 -8.53
CA ASN A 49 -2.17 0.75 -9.93
C ASN A 49 -2.26 -0.66 -10.53
N SER A 50 -2.66 -0.73 -11.80
CA SER A 50 -2.81 -1.97 -12.56
C SER A 50 -1.92 -2.00 -13.81
N SER A 51 -0.82 -1.24 -13.82
CA SER A 51 0.04 -1.10 -14.98
C SER A 51 0.82 -2.39 -15.26
N ASP A 52 0.59 -2.96 -16.45
CA ASP A 52 1.37 -4.05 -17.01
C ASP A 52 2.47 -3.47 -17.92
N TYR A 53 3.63 -3.13 -17.35
CA TYR A 53 4.85 -2.91 -18.12
C TYR A 53 5.72 -4.17 -18.13
#